data_AF-A0A7T0RN50-F1
#
_entry.id   AF-A0A7T0RN50-F1
#
_cell.length_a   1.000
_cell.length_b   1.000
_cell.length_c   1.000
_cell.angle_alpha   90.00
_cell.angle_beta   90.00
_cell.angle_gamma   90.00
#
_symmetry.space_group_name_H-M   'P 1'
#
loop_
_entity.id
_entity.type
_entity.pdbx_description
1 polymer ?
#
loop_
_entity_poly.entity_id
_entity_poly.type
_entity_poly.pdbx_seq_one_letter_code
_entity_poly.pdbx_strand_id
1 'polypeptide(L)'
;MSSLPFNNNPAYFRGNFQLEPITAVFKQHLELICFLLVAFIFLGNALIENNEKQRVLADPQKNDFFYVDYRAIDPSSDARFRYVPMKVLNITDDIFTFKVGNIAHTTPVSPNQHAKFDKALLLRNYYRVDNLVLNKSQVDELVSTGAIYDARRPRNIYINGWMVLHIKELATE
;
A
#
# COMPACT_ATOMS: atom_id res chain seq x y z
N MET A 1 27.17 55.05 47.64
CA MET A 1 27.02 53.89 46.74
C MET A 1 25.89 53.04 47.28
N SER A 2 24.72 53.10 46.65
CA SER A 2 23.52 52.33 47.02
C SER A 2 23.35 51.23 45.97
N SER A 3 23.63 49.99 46.35
CA SER A 3 23.46 48.82 45.46
C SER A 3 21.98 48.55 45.23
N LEU A 4 21.54 48.63 43.98
CA LEU A 4 20.23 48.16 43.54
C LEU A 4 20.09 46.65 43.87
N PRO A 5 18.96 46.20 44.44
CA PRO A 5 18.73 44.78 44.61
C PRO A 5 18.27 44.21 43.25
N PHE A 6 19.20 43.72 42.46
CA PHE A 6 18.84 42.81 41.37
C PHE A 6 18.32 41.51 42.00
N ASN A 7 17.01 41.34 41.98
CA ASN A 7 16.33 40.11 42.37
C ASN A 7 16.62 39.04 41.32
N ASN A 8 17.66 38.23 41.57
CA ASN A 8 18.13 37.16 40.68
C ASN A 8 17.31 35.87 40.81
N ASN A 9 16.00 35.96 41.01
CA ASN A 9 15.14 34.78 40.87
C ASN A 9 14.78 34.63 39.39
N PRO A 10 15.33 33.66 38.65
CA PRO A 10 14.72 33.29 37.38
C PRO A 10 13.30 32.86 37.71
N ALA A 11 12.33 33.62 37.20
CA ALA A 11 10.93 33.21 37.21
C ALA A 11 10.84 31.96 36.33
N TYR A 12 11.13 30.80 36.93
CA TYR A 12 10.75 29.53 36.34
C TYR A 12 9.24 29.62 36.18
N PHE A 13 8.80 29.62 34.92
CA PHE A 13 7.40 29.44 34.54
C PHE A 13 6.96 28.07 35.10
N ARG A 14 6.60 28.01 36.38
CA ARG A 14 5.84 26.91 36.96
C ARG A 14 4.41 27.08 36.47
N GLY A 15 4.18 26.73 35.21
CA GLY A 15 2.82 26.51 34.74
C GLY A 15 2.19 25.46 35.63
N ASN A 16 1.15 25.82 36.38
CA ASN A 16 0.34 24.90 37.18
C ASN A 16 -0.46 23.96 36.27
N PHE A 17 0.22 23.12 35.49
CA PHE A 17 -0.41 21.96 34.88
C PHE A 17 -0.58 20.91 35.98
N GLN A 18 -1.70 20.98 36.70
CA GLN A 18 -2.14 19.93 37.62
C GLN A 18 -2.48 18.69 36.77
N LEU A 19 -1.47 17.87 36.48
CA LEU A 19 -1.60 16.65 35.68
C LEU A 19 -2.22 15.50 36.48
N GLU A 20 -2.28 15.59 37.82
CA GLU A 20 -2.82 14.54 38.68
C GLU A 20 -4.22 14.03 38.28
N PRO A 21 -5.24 14.88 38.06
CA PRO A 21 -6.57 14.42 37.64
C PRO A 21 -6.52 13.71 36.27
N ILE A 22 -5.70 14.21 35.34
CA ILE A 22 -5.54 13.61 34.01
C ILE A 22 -4.89 12.23 34.14
N THR A 23 -3.81 12.11 34.92
CA THR A 23 -3.12 10.84 35.11
C THR A 23 -3.98 9.77 35.79
N ALA A 24 -4.90 10.17 36.67
CA ALA A 24 -5.84 9.25 37.31
C ALA A 24 -6.86 8.69 36.31
N VAL A 25 -7.45 9.54 35.46
CA VAL A 25 -8.37 9.12 34.38
C VAL A 25 -7.67 8.21 33.37
N PHE A 26 -6.43 8.54 32.98
CA PHE A 26 -5.63 7.70 32.06
C PHE A 26 -5.34 6.32 32.64
N LYS A 27 -5.04 6.21 33.94
CA LYS A 27 -4.83 4.91 34.60
C LYS A 27 -6.13 4.10 34.68
N GLN A 28 -7.25 4.74 35.00
CA GLN A 28 -8.55 4.09 35.13
C GLN A 28 -9.07 3.55 33.79
N HIS A 29 -8.75 4.22 32.68
CA HIS A 29 -9.22 3.86 31.33
C HIS A 29 -8.09 3.44 30.39
N LEU A 30 -6.95 2.98 30.93
CA LEU A 30 -5.77 2.64 30.14
C LEU A 30 -6.08 1.64 29.02
N GLU A 31 -6.87 0.60 29.33
CA GLU A 31 -7.29 -0.41 28.36
C GLU A 31 -8.09 0.19 27.20
N LEU A 32 -9.03 1.09 27.49
CA LEU A 32 -9.84 1.78 26.49
C LEU A 32 -8.96 2.69 25.61
N ILE A 33 -8.00 3.40 26.22
CA ILE A 33 -7.08 4.27 25.50
C ILE A 33 -6.18 3.45 24.58
N CYS A 34 -5.64 2.33 25.06
CA CYS A 34 -4.86 1.40 24.24
C CYS A 34 -5.68 0.84 23.08
N PHE A 35 -6.93 0.41 23.35
CA PHE A 35 -7.82 -0.09 22.31
C PHE A 35 -8.11 0.97 21.24
N LEU A 36 -8.42 2.20 21.64
CA LEU A 36 -8.66 3.31 20.71
C LEU A 36 -7.42 3.64 19.88
N LEU A 37 -6.22 3.57 20.49
CA LEU A 37 -4.96 3.80 19.78
C LEU A 37 -4.69 2.72 18.73
N VAL A 38 -4.92 1.44 19.07
CA VAL A 38 -4.80 0.33 18.11
C VAL A 38 -5.81 0.49 16.97
N ALA A 39 -7.07 0.80 17.30
CA ALA A 39 -8.11 1.04 16.30
C ALA A 39 -7.73 2.21 15.38
N PHE A 40 -7.22 3.30 15.94
CA PHE A 40 -6.78 4.47 15.18
C PHE A 40 -5.63 4.14 14.22
N ILE A 41 -4.62 3.38 14.67
CA ILE A 41 -3.53 2.91 13.81
C ILE A 41 -4.07 2.02 12.69
N PHE A 42 -4.99 1.11 12.99
CA PHE A 42 -5.56 0.21 11.99
C PHE A 42 -6.36 0.97 10.93
N LEU A 43 -7.24 1.88 11.34
CA LEU A 43 -8.03 2.72 10.42
C LEU A 43 -7.13 3.64 9.59
N GLY A 44 -6.11 4.25 10.22
CA GLY A 44 -5.16 5.12 9.54
C GLY A 44 -4.41 4.37 8.43
N ASN A 45 -3.93 3.17 8.72
CA ASN A 45 -3.27 2.33 7.71
C ASN A 45 -4.22 1.93 6.58
N ALA A 46 -5.44 1.50 6.88
CA ALA A 46 -6.43 1.15 5.86
C ALA A 46 -6.76 2.33 4.93
N LEU A 47 -6.84 3.55 5.48
CA LEU A 47 -7.08 4.75 4.70
C LEU A 47 -5.90 5.09 3.78
N ILE A 48 -4.67 5.01 4.29
CA ILE A 48 -3.45 5.21 3.49
C ILE A 48 -3.39 4.20 2.35
N GLU A 49 -3.65 2.92 2.65
CA GLU A 49 -3.63 1.85 1.66
C GLU A 49 -4.67 2.06 0.57
N ASN A 50 -5.89 2.44 0.93
CA ASN A 50 -6.95 2.71 -0.04
C ASN A 50 -6.64 3.95 -0.89
N ASN A 51 -6.09 5.01 -0.28
CA ASN A 51 -5.69 6.21 -1.03
C ASN A 51 -4.60 5.90 -2.05
N GLU A 52 -3.63 5.05 -1.70
CA GLU A 52 -2.59 4.61 -2.64
C GLU A 52 -3.19 3.80 -3.80
N LYS A 53 -4.09 2.84 -3.50
CA LYS A 53 -4.85 2.10 -4.52
C LYS A 53 -5.55 3.06 -5.49
N GLN A 54 -6.35 4.01 -4.97
CA GLN A 54 -7.11 4.94 -5.80
C GLN A 54 -6.18 5.83 -6.65
N ARG A 55 -5.06 6.29 -6.08
CA ARG A 55 -4.07 7.08 -6.82
C ARG A 55 -3.48 6.30 -8.01
N VAL A 56 -3.14 5.03 -7.79
CA VAL A 56 -2.55 4.18 -8.84
C VAL A 56 -3.58 3.86 -9.92
N LEU A 57 -4.84 3.63 -9.55
CA LEU A 57 -5.90 3.34 -10.52
C LEU A 57 -6.36 4.59 -11.31
N ALA A 58 -6.29 5.78 -10.71
CA ALA A 58 -6.66 7.03 -11.38
C ALA A 58 -5.63 7.48 -12.42
N ASP A 59 -4.34 7.23 -12.17
CA ASP A 59 -3.24 7.52 -13.10
C ASP A 59 -2.27 6.33 -13.19
N PRO A 60 -2.64 5.25 -13.90
CA PRO A 60 -1.76 4.10 -14.09
C PRO A 60 -0.48 4.45 -14.84
N GLN A 61 0.64 3.87 -14.41
CA GLN A 61 1.95 4.07 -15.01
C GLN A 61 2.66 2.74 -15.27
N LYS A 62 3.68 2.79 -16.13
CA LYS A 62 4.59 1.66 -16.34
C LYS A 62 5.17 1.19 -15.01
N ASN A 63 5.32 -0.13 -14.87
CA ASN A 63 5.76 -0.83 -13.66
C ASN A 63 4.78 -0.80 -12.47
N ASP A 64 3.57 -0.26 -12.63
CA ASP A 64 2.52 -0.45 -11.62
C ASP A 64 2.06 -1.91 -11.57
N PHE A 65 1.61 -2.33 -10.38
CA PHE A 65 1.13 -3.68 -10.11
C PHE A 65 -0.35 -3.65 -9.78
N PHE A 66 -1.15 -4.37 -10.57
CA PHE A 66 -2.57 -4.57 -10.33
C PHE A 66 -2.80 -5.98 -9.81
N TYR A 67 -3.62 -6.10 -8.78
CA TYR A 67 -3.97 -7.39 -8.19
C TYR A 67 -5.42 -7.70 -8.56
N VAL A 68 -5.62 -8.79 -9.29
CA VAL A 68 -6.87 -9.03 -10.01
C VAL A 68 -7.44 -10.41 -9.74
N ASP A 69 -8.77 -10.50 -9.78
CA ASP A 69 -9.47 -11.76 -10.03
C ASP A 69 -9.40 -12.08 -11.54
N TYR A 70 -8.48 -12.97 -11.92
CA TYR A 70 -8.21 -13.29 -13.32
C TYR A 70 -9.40 -13.92 -14.05
N ARG A 71 -10.37 -14.50 -13.32
CA ARG A 71 -11.57 -15.07 -13.96
C ARG A 71 -12.49 -14.02 -14.58
N ALA A 72 -12.41 -12.77 -14.12
CA ALA A 72 -13.13 -11.66 -14.75
C ALA A 72 -12.57 -11.34 -16.16
N ILE A 73 -11.32 -11.71 -16.42
CA ILE A 73 -10.65 -11.49 -17.72
C ILE A 73 -10.80 -12.74 -18.59
N ASP A 74 -10.52 -13.91 -18.01
CA ASP A 74 -10.62 -15.20 -18.68
C ASP A 74 -11.52 -16.13 -17.86
N PRO A 75 -12.82 -16.23 -18.21
CA PRO A 75 -13.76 -17.09 -17.51
C PRO A 75 -13.41 -18.58 -17.53
N SER A 76 -12.56 -19.02 -18.47
CA SER A 76 -12.10 -20.41 -18.59
C SER A 76 -10.95 -20.76 -17.65
N SER A 77 -10.34 -19.75 -17.02
CA SER A 77 -9.25 -19.94 -16.06
C SER A 77 -9.70 -20.62 -14.76
N ASP A 78 -8.73 -21.15 -14.01
CA ASP A 78 -8.95 -21.91 -12.78
C ASP A 78 -9.79 -21.11 -11.76
N ALA A 79 -10.95 -21.65 -11.38
CA ALA A 79 -11.87 -21.01 -10.44
C ALA A 79 -11.35 -20.97 -9.00
N ARG A 80 -10.49 -21.91 -8.64
CA ARG A 80 -9.87 -22.03 -7.31
C ARG A 80 -8.69 -21.10 -7.20
N PHE A 81 -7.83 -21.00 -8.21
CA PHE A 81 -6.61 -20.20 -8.19
C PHE A 81 -6.68 -19.04 -9.18
N ARG A 82 -7.43 -18.00 -8.81
CA ARG A 82 -7.76 -16.87 -9.71
C ARG A 82 -7.14 -15.53 -9.35
N TYR A 83 -6.65 -15.36 -8.11
CA TYR A 83 -6.13 -14.07 -7.68
C TYR A 83 -4.64 -13.94 -7.99
N VAL A 84 -4.29 -13.12 -8.98
CA VAL A 84 -2.92 -13.00 -9.51
C VAL A 84 -2.44 -11.55 -9.52
N PRO A 85 -1.12 -11.31 -9.44
CA PRO A 85 -0.55 -10.02 -9.73
C PRO A 85 -0.39 -9.83 -11.25
N MET A 86 -0.62 -8.62 -11.74
CA MET A 86 -0.33 -8.19 -13.10
C MET A 86 0.57 -6.96 -13.02
N LYS A 87 1.66 -6.96 -13.77
CA LYS A 87 2.57 -5.81 -13.88
C LYS A 87 2.29 -5.07 -15.19
N VAL A 88 2.08 -3.76 -15.13
CA VAL A 88 1.99 -2.89 -16.31
C VAL A 88 3.37 -2.81 -16.97
N LEU A 89 3.46 -3.25 -18.23
CA LEU A 89 4.68 -3.12 -19.03
C LEU A 89 4.71 -1.82 -19.82
N ASN A 90 3.56 -1.44 -20.39
CA ASN A 90 3.44 -0.27 -21.24
C ASN A 90 1.97 0.16 -21.34
N ILE A 91 1.76 1.45 -21.59
CA ILE A 91 0.47 2.07 -21.87
C ILE A 91 0.66 2.91 -23.14
N THR A 92 -0.07 2.61 -24.20
CA THR A 92 0.06 3.32 -25.49
C THR A 92 -1.32 3.42 -26.14
N ASP A 93 -1.76 4.63 -26.50
CA ASP A 93 -3.04 4.88 -27.18
C ASP A 93 -4.22 4.14 -26.52
N ASP A 94 -4.36 4.28 -25.20
CA ASP A 94 -5.38 3.60 -24.38
C ASP A 94 -5.30 2.06 -24.39
N ILE A 95 -4.20 1.47 -24.86
CA ILE A 95 -3.91 0.03 -24.78
C ILE A 95 -2.91 -0.22 -23.66
N PHE A 96 -3.28 -1.11 -22.76
CA PHE A 96 -2.47 -1.57 -21.65
C PHE A 96 -1.86 -2.92 -21.97
N THR A 97 -0.54 -3.02 -21.84
CA THR A 97 0.18 -4.31 -21.93
C THR A 97 0.63 -4.72 -20.54
N PHE A 98 0.28 -5.94 -20.13
CA PHE A 98 0.58 -6.49 -18.82
C PHE A 98 1.43 -7.76 -18.92
N LYS A 99 2.29 -7.96 -17.91
CA LYS A 99 2.80 -9.29 -17.53
C LYS A 99 1.96 -9.87 -16.42
N VAL A 100 1.40 -11.05 -16.66
CA VAL A 100 0.57 -11.77 -15.68
C VAL A 100 1.45 -12.68 -14.84
N GLY A 101 1.25 -12.68 -13.52
CA GLY A 101 1.90 -13.60 -12.60
C GLY A 101 1.35 -15.02 -12.72
N ASN A 102 2.20 -16.01 -12.46
CA ASN A 102 1.85 -17.43 -12.46
C ASN A 102 1.54 -17.96 -11.05
N ILE A 103 1.79 -17.15 -10.01
CA ILE A 103 1.45 -17.49 -8.62
C ILE A 103 0.10 -16.90 -8.31
N ALA A 104 -0.89 -17.79 -8.21
CA ALA A 104 -2.26 -17.43 -7.92
C ALA A 104 -2.64 -17.82 -6.50
N HIS A 105 -3.58 -17.06 -5.92
CA HIS A 105 -4.18 -17.32 -4.63
C HIS A 105 -5.65 -17.70 -4.76
N THR A 106 -6.18 -18.36 -3.73
CA THR A 106 -7.58 -18.78 -3.68
C THR A 106 -8.54 -17.72 -3.19
N THR A 107 -7.99 -16.72 -2.47
CA THR A 107 -8.70 -15.55 -1.98
C THR A 107 -7.90 -14.30 -2.35
N PRO A 108 -8.51 -13.11 -2.34
CA PRO A 108 -7.76 -11.87 -2.39
C PRO A 108 -6.75 -11.86 -1.24
N VAL A 109 -5.50 -11.50 -1.52
CA VAL A 109 -4.44 -11.35 -0.52
C VAL A 109 -3.75 -10.02 -0.71
N SER A 110 -3.12 -9.51 0.34
CA SER A 110 -2.44 -8.23 0.26
C SER A 110 -1.30 -8.26 -0.79
N PRO A 111 -0.97 -7.11 -1.40
CA PRO A 111 0.19 -6.96 -2.30
C PRO A 111 1.49 -7.51 -1.71
N ASN A 112 1.67 -7.33 -0.40
CA ASN A 112 2.80 -7.86 0.35
C ASN A 112 2.90 -9.39 0.19
N GLN A 113 1.79 -10.13 0.28
CA GLN A 113 1.79 -11.59 0.17
C GLN A 113 2.18 -12.09 -1.22
N HIS A 114 1.82 -11.33 -2.28
CA HIS A 114 2.23 -11.61 -3.66
C HIS A 114 3.72 -11.36 -3.90
N ALA A 115 4.27 -10.31 -3.27
CA ALA A 115 5.67 -9.89 -3.41
C ALA A 115 6.62 -10.63 -2.45
N LYS A 116 6.10 -11.21 -1.36
CA LYS A 116 6.86 -11.78 -0.24
C LYS A 116 7.97 -12.71 -0.71
N PHE A 117 9.15 -12.58 -0.10
CA PHE A 117 10.37 -13.32 -0.46
C PHE A 117 10.86 -13.04 -1.87
N ASP A 118 10.67 -11.80 -2.36
CA ASP A 118 11.14 -11.33 -3.66
C ASP A 118 10.79 -12.29 -4.81
N LYS A 119 9.62 -12.95 -4.70
CA LYS A 119 9.21 -14.03 -5.61
C LYS A 119 9.25 -13.60 -7.08
N ALA A 120 8.92 -12.34 -7.34
CA ALA A 120 8.95 -11.75 -8.68
C ALA A 120 10.33 -11.83 -9.35
N LEU A 121 11.41 -11.79 -8.56
CA LEU A 121 12.78 -11.80 -9.05
C LEU A 121 13.45 -13.16 -8.90
N LEU A 122 13.13 -13.90 -7.84
CA LEU A 122 13.81 -15.17 -7.52
C LEU A 122 13.23 -16.37 -8.26
N LEU A 123 11.96 -16.32 -8.65
CA LEU A 123 11.30 -17.45 -9.31
C LEU A 123 11.36 -17.32 -10.83
N ARG A 124 12.06 -18.27 -11.47
CA ARG A 124 12.32 -18.31 -12.92
C ARG A 124 11.06 -18.22 -13.79
N ASN A 125 9.91 -18.65 -13.27
CA ASN A 125 8.62 -18.65 -13.96
C ASN A 125 7.55 -17.87 -13.18
N TYR A 126 7.95 -16.78 -12.50
CA TYR A 126 7.00 -15.95 -11.77
C TYR A 126 5.98 -15.29 -12.71
N TYR A 127 6.41 -14.82 -13.88
CA TYR A 127 5.54 -14.25 -14.90
C TYR A 127 5.26 -15.27 -16.01
N ARG A 128 4.06 -15.19 -16.59
CA ARG A 128 3.69 -15.93 -17.79
C ARG A 128 4.51 -15.45 -18.99
N VAL A 129 4.70 -16.36 -19.94
CA VAL A 129 5.43 -16.08 -21.19
C VAL A 129 4.69 -15.05 -22.02
N ASP A 130 3.38 -15.20 -22.13
CA ASP A 130 2.53 -14.30 -22.93
C ASP A 130 2.22 -13.00 -22.19
N ASN A 131 2.02 -11.93 -22.97
CA ASN A 131 1.53 -10.67 -22.47
C ASN A 131 0.00 -10.65 -22.55
N LEU A 132 -0.63 -10.06 -21.55
CA LEU A 132 -2.04 -9.74 -21.60
C LEU A 132 -2.18 -8.32 -22.14
N VAL A 133 -3.01 -8.14 -23.16
CA VAL A 133 -3.31 -6.83 -23.75
C VAL A 133 -4.77 -6.52 -23.48
N LEU A 134 -5.03 -5.38 -22.86
CA LEU A 134 -6.38 -4.90 -22.55
C LEU A 134 -6.51 -3.46 -23.02
N ASN A 135 -7.69 -3.10 -23.52
CA ASN A 135 -8.04 -1.70 -23.75
C ASN A 135 -8.39 -1.02 -22.44
N LYS A 136 -8.26 0.31 -22.39
CA LYS A 136 -8.61 1.13 -21.22
C LYS A 136 -10.03 0.88 -20.73
N SER A 137 -11.00 0.76 -21.63
CA SER A 137 -12.39 0.46 -21.26
C SER A 137 -12.53 -0.87 -20.51
N GLN A 138 -11.76 -1.89 -20.87
CA GLN A 138 -11.74 -3.18 -20.17
C GLN A 138 -11.07 -3.05 -18.80
N VAL A 139 -10.01 -2.25 -18.69
CA VAL A 139 -9.37 -1.96 -17.40
C VAL A 139 -10.34 -1.22 -16.48
N ASP A 140 -11.04 -0.20 -16.98
CA ASP A 140 -12.04 0.58 -16.23
C ASP A 140 -13.22 -0.31 -15.80
N GLU A 141 -13.65 -1.24 -16.64
CA GLU A 141 -14.65 -2.26 -16.28
C GLU A 141 -14.16 -3.15 -15.14
N LEU A 142 -12.92 -3.63 -15.19
CA LEU A 142 -12.32 -4.43 -14.12
C LEU A 142 -12.17 -3.66 -12.81
N VAL A 143 -11.91 -2.35 -12.87
CA VAL A 143 -11.87 -1.48 -11.69
C VAL A 143 -13.28 -1.30 -11.11
N SER A 144 -14.26 -0.96 -11.94
CA SER A 144 -15.64 -0.69 -11.51
C SER A 144 -16.36 -1.93 -10.96
N THR A 145 -16.11 -3.11 -11.54
CA THR A 145 -16.63 -4.40 -11.03
C THR A 145 -15.91 -4.88 -9.78
N GLY A 146 -14.81 -4.25 -9.40
CA GLY A 146 -13.97 -4.66 -8.26
C GLY A 146 -13.11 -5.89 -8.55
N ALA A 147 -13.02 -6.34 -9.81
CA ALA A 147 -12.13 -7.43 -10.21
C ALA A 147 -10.67 -7.07 -9.94
N ILE A 148 -10.27 -5.82 -10.16
CA ILE A 148 -9.01 -5.26 -9.65
C ILE A 148 -9.23 -4.83 -8.19
N TYR A 149 -8.84 -5.70 -7.27
CA TYR A 149 -9.13 -5.50 -5.85
C TYR A 149 -8.06 -4.65 -5.14
N ASP A 150 -6.83 -4.61 -5.64
CA ASP A 150 -5.76 -3.73 -5.13
C ASP A 150 -4.81 -3.31 -6.26
N ALA A 151 -4.09 -2.21 -6.06
CA ALA A 151 -3.08 -1.71 -6.99
C ALA A 151 -1.97 -0.99 -6.23
N ARG A 152 -0.70 -1.18 -6.65
CA ARG A 152 0.47 -0.57 -6.02
C ARG A 152 1.46 -0.07 -7.05
N ARG A 153 2.02 1.12 -6.77
CA ARG A 153 3.20 1.64 -7.44
C ARG A 153 4.44 1.34 -6.60
N PRO A 154 5.44 0.61 -7.13
CA PRO A 154 6.69 0.40 -6.43
C PRO A 154 7.35 1.72 -6.06
N ARG A 155 7.82 1.84 -4.80
CA ARG A 155 8.71 2.94 -4.39
C ARG A 155 10.13 2.51 -4.76
N ASN A 156 10.58 2.88 -5.96
CA ASN A 156 11.80 2.34 -6.58
C ASN A 156 11.59 0.88 -7.02
N ILE A 157 12.40 -0.08 -6.54
CA ILE A 157 12.22 -1.50 -6.84
C ILE A 157 11.35 -2.27 -5.84
N TYR A 158 10.79 -1.59 -4.83
CA TYR A 158 10.14 -2.23 -3.68
C TYR A 158 8.63 -1.99 -3.60
N ILE A 159 7.89 -3.01 -3.17
CA ILE A 159 6.53 -2.90 -2.64
C ILE A 159 6.55 -3.44 -1.20
N ASN A 160 6.19 -2.60 -0.22
CA ASN A 160 6.09 -2.96 1.20
C ASN A 160 7.32 -3.73 1.75
N GLY A 161 8.52 -3.34 1.30
CA GLY A 161 9.79 -3.92 1.76
C GLY A 161 10.30 -5.11 0.93
N TRP A 162 9.54 -5.63 -0.03
CA TRP A 162 9.97 -6.71 -0.93
C TRP A 162 10.33 -6.19 -2.31
N MET A 163 11.37 -6.74 -2.91
CA MET A 163 11.81 -6.41 -4.26
C MET A 163 10.88 -7.03 -5.30
N VAL A 164 10.37 -6.19 -6.19
CA VAL A 164 9.46 -6.60 -7.28
C VAL A 164 9.96 -6.22 -8.67
N LEU A 165 11.03 -5.41 -8.75
CA LEU A 165 11.68 -5.00 -10.00
C LEU A 165 13.20 -5.21 -9.91
N HIS A 166 13.84 -5.47 -11.04
CA HIS A 166 15.27 -5.26 -11.17
C HIS A 166 15.60 -3.78 -11.38
N ILE A 167 16.76 -3.33 -10.90
CA ILE A 167 17.21 -1.93 -11.04
C ILE A 167 17.21 -1.46 -12.51
N LYS A 168 17.57 -2.35 -13.45
CA LYS A 168 17.57 -2.05 -14.89
C LYS A 168 16.18 -1.69 -15.45
N GLU A 169 15.10 -2.12 -14.79
CA GLU A 169 13.72 -1.85 -15.21
C GLU A 169 13.24 -0.44 -14.81
N LEU A 170 14.03 0.26 -13.99
CA LEU A 170 13.81 1.66 -13.64
C LEU A 170 14.48 2.61 -14.63
N ALA A 171 15.58 2.18 -15.25
CA ALA A 171 16.39 2.99 -16.16
C ALA A 171 15.82 3.06 -17.59
N THR A 172 14.70 2.39 -17.86
CA THR A 172 14.01 2.42 -19.16
C THR A 172 12.89 3.45 -19.13
N GLU A 173 13.29 4.73 -19.03
CA GLU A 173 12.52 5.89 -19.47
C GLU A 173 12.94 6.24 -20.91
#